data_AF-A0A4R4ZUF4-F1
#
_entry.id   AF-A0A4R4ZUF4-F1
#
_cell.length_a   1.000
_cell.length_b   1.000
_cell.length_c   1.000
_cell.angle_alpha   90.00
_cell.angle_beta   90.00
_cell.angle_gamma   90.00
#
_symmetry.space_group_name_H-M   'P 1'
#
loop_
_entity.id
_entity.type
_entity.pdbx_description
1 polymer ?
#
loop_
_entity_poly.entity_id
_entity_poly.type
_entity_poly.pdbx_seq_one_letter_code
_entity_poly.pdbx_strand_id
1 'polypeptide(L)'
;MSEAQAASDYGDVCRRSNADHDLSHLYAAVVSARVAERLGRATRPPGGGLRSNGDRLTTALVAYTTALEGYGLPVPPVIRDELRLRRALP
;
A
#
# COMPACT_ATOMS: atom_id res chain seq x y z
N MET A 1 -0.79 -41.36 12.67
CA MET A 1 -0.66 -39.93 13.02
C MET A 1 -0.07 -39.19 11.82
N SER A 2 -0.88 -38.65 10.88
CA SER A 2 -0.32 -37.83 9.77
C SER A 2 -1.31 -36.95 8.98
N GLU A 3 -2.63 -37.01 9.18
CA GLU A 3 -3.57 -36.21 8.35
C GLU A 3 -3.89 -34.82 8.92
N ALA A 4 -3.75 -34.63 10.24
CA ALA A 4 -4.05 -33.34 10.89
C ALA A 4 -2.98 -32.26 10.63
N GLN A 5 -1.74 -32.65 10.33
CA GLN A 5 -0.62 -31.72 10.12
C GLN A 5 -0.64 -31.11 8.70
N ALA A 6 -0.99 -31.91 7.68
CA ALA A 6 -1.07 -31.44 6.30
C ALA A 6 -2.17 -30.37 6.10
N ALA A 7 -3.34 -30.55 6.71
CA ALA A 7 -4.43 -29.56 6.62
C ALA A 7 -4.05 -28.20 7.26
N SER A 8 -3.25 -28.22 8.33
CA SER A 8 -2.78 -27.01 9.01
C SER A 8 -1.71 -26.27 8.19
N ASP A 9 -0.78 -27.00 7.58
CA ASP A 9 0.26 -26.39 6.73
C ASP A 9 -0.32 -25.77 5.45
N TYR A 10 -1.30 -26.43 4.82
CA TYR A 10 -1.99 -25.86 3.65
C TYR A 10 -2.78 -24.60 4.00
N GLY A 11 -3.42 -24.55 5.16
CA GLY A 11 -4.13 -23.36 5.64
C GLY A 11 -3.20 -22.16 5.87
N ASP A 12 -2.00 -22.40 6.39
CA ASP A 12 -1.00 -21.36 6.61
C ASP A 12 -0.41 -20.85 5.28
N VAL A 13 -0.09 -21.76 4.35
CA VAL A 13 0.44 -21.39 3.01
C VAL A 13 -0.57 -20.58 2.19
N CYS A 14 -1.85 -20.97 2.21
CA CYS A 14 -2.91 -20.21 1.53
C CYS A 14 -3.10 -18.82 2.14
N ARG A 15 -3.06 -18.70 3.48
CA ARG A 15 -3.16 -17.41 4.17
C ARG A 15 -1.97 -16.51 3.84
N ARG A 16 -0.76 -17.07 3.85
CA ARG A 16 0.48 -16.34 3.55
C ARG A 16 0.54 -15.89 2.09
N SER A 17 0.12 -16.74 1.15
CA SER A 17 0.03 -16.39 -0.27
C SER A 17 -0.99 -15.29 -0.53
N ASN A 18 -2.15 -15.32 0.14
CA ASN A 18 -3.15 -14.26 0.04
C ASN A 18 -2.63 -12.95 0.64
N ALA A 19 -1.90 -13.01 1.75
CA ALA A 19 -1.24 -11.86 2.35
C ALA A 19 -0.17 -11.24 1.43
N ASP A 20 0.65 -12.08 0.81
CA ASP A 20 1.67 -11.65 -0.14
C ASP A 20 1.04 -11.03 -1.40
N HIS A 21 -0.09 -11.59 -1.86
CA HIS A 21 -0.87 -11.04 -2.98
C HIS A 21 -1.51 -9.69 -2.63
N ASP A 22 -2.08 -9.57 -1.42
CA ASP A 22 -2.66 -8.33 -0.92
C ASP A 22 -1.59 -7.23 -0.76
N LEU A 23 -0.43 -7.55 -0.19
CA LEU A 23 0.71 -6.63 -0.10
C LEU A 23 1.23 -6.22 -1.48
N SER A 24 1.34 -7.17 -2.41
CA SER A 24 1.76 -6.88 -3.80
C SER A 24 0.78 -5.97 -4.51
N HIS A 25 -0.52 -6.20 -4.34
CA HIS A 25 -1.58 -5.37 -4.89
C HIS A 25 -1.57 -3.95 -4.29
N LEU A 26 -1.41 -3.83 -2.97
CA LEU A 26 -1.29 -2.55 -2.27
C LEU A 26 -0.03 -1.79 -2.72
N TYR A 27 1.10 -2.47 -2.88
CA TYR A 27 2.32 -1.85 -3.40
C TYR A 27 2.14 -1.36 -4.84
N ALA A 28 1.50 -2.16 -5.70
CA ALA A 28 1.17 -1.76 -7.07
C ALA A 28 0.25 -0.53 -7.10
N ALA A 29 -0.72 -0.45 -6.18
CA ALA A 29 -1.58 0.71 -6.02
C ALA A 29 -0.79 1.97 -5.62
N VAL A 30 0.17 1.86 -4.69
CA VAL A 30 1.08 2.96 -4.30
C VAL A 30 1.91 3.44 -5.49
N VAL A 31 2.53 2.52 -6.24
CA VAL A 31 3.34 2.86 -7.42
C VAL A 31 2.49 3.54 -8.48
N SER A 32 1.30 3.00 -8.76
CA SER A 32 0.37 3.57 -9.75
C SER A 32 -0.09 4.97 -9.34
N ALA A 33 -0.43 5.17 -8.06
CA ALA A 33 -0.84 6.47 -7.54
C ALA A 33 0.31 7.49 -7.57
N ARG A 34 1.56 7.09 -7.30
CA ARG A 34 2.75 7.95 -7.47
C ARG A 34 2.96 8.38 -8.92
N VAL A 35 2.80 7.45 -9.87
CA VAL A 35 2.91 7.76 -11.30
C VAL A 35 1.79 8.71 -11.73
N ALA A 36 0.55 8.47 -11.30
CA ALA A 36 -0.60 9.34 -11.58
C ALA A 36 -0.41 10.75 -11.00
N GLU A 37 0.11 10.87 -9.77
CA GLU A 37 0.42 12.16 -9.17
C GLU A 37 1.53 12.90 -9.94
N ARG A 38 2.63 12.20 -10.29
CA ARG A 38 3.74 12.78 -11.04
C ARG A 38 3.31 13.25 -12.43
N LEU A 39 2.48 12.46 -13.11
CA LEU A 39 1.85 12.85 -14.38
C LEU A 39 0.94 14.07 -14.18
N GLY A 40 0.05 14.06 -13.19
CA GLY A 40 -0.82 15.21 -12.89
C GLY A 40 -0.05 16.50 -12.59
N ARG A 41 1.17 16.42 -12.05
CA ARG A 41 2.07 17.56 -11.87
C ARG A 41 2.75 18.00 -13.17
N ALA A 42 3.09 17.07 -14.07
CA ALA A 42 3.75 17.35 -15.34
C ALA A 42 2.82 17.94 -16.41
N THR A 43 1.53 17.61 -16.40
CA THR A 43 0.57 17.97 -17.47
C THR A 43 -0.25 19.25 -17.19
N ARG A 44 0.14 20.09 -16.22
CA ARG A 44 -0.74 21.08 -15.55
C ARG A 44 -1.42 22.12 -16.48
N PRO A 45 -2.77 22.25 -16.43
CA PRO A 45 -3.48 23.54 -16.32
C PRO A 45 -3.75 23.87 -14.84
N PRO A 46 -3.89 25.15 -14.46
CA PRO A 46 -3.69 25.61 -13.08
C PRO A 46 -4.81 25.28 -12.08
N GLY A 47 -5.84 24.49 -12.42
CA GLY A 47 -7.13 24.56 -11.72
C GLY A 47 -7.76 23.30 -11.11
N GLY A 48 -7.37 22.07 -11.45
CA GLY A 48 -8.13 20.91 -10.93
C GLY A 48 -7.48 19.55 -11.15
N GLY A 49 -7.29 18.80 -10.06
CA GLY A 49 -6.89 17.39 -10.11
C GLY A 49 -5.78 16.97 -9.14
N LEU A 50 -4.98 17.92 -8.63
CA LEU A 50 -3.88 17.60 -7.71
C LEU A 50 -4.35 17.03 -6.37
N ARG A 51 -5.49 17.53 -5.86
CA ARG A 51 -6.09 17.08 -4.60
C ARG A 51 -6.53 15.61 -4.70
N SER A 52 -7.32 15.25 -5.72
CA SER A 52 -7.84 13.88 -5.88
C SER A 52 -6.77 12.80 -6.08
N ASN A 53 -5.71 13.09 -6.83
CA ASN A 53 -4.59 12.16 -6.99
C ASN A 53 -3.71 12.11 -5.73
N GLY A 54 -3.56 13.25 -5.05
CA GLY A 54 -2.96 13.33 -3.73
C GLY A 54 -3.70 12.45 -2.73
N ASP A 55 -5.00 12.59 -2.60
CA ASP A 55 -5.83 11.83 -1.67
C ASP A 55 -5.76 10.33 -1.96
N ARG A 56 -5.83 9.93 -3.24
CA ARG A 56 -5.65 8.54 -3.66
C ARG A 56 -4.30 7.95 -3.24
N LEU A 57 -3.19 8.68 -3.41
CA LEU A 57 -1.89 8.20 -2.95
C LEU A 57 -1.82 8.11 -1.42
N THR A 58 -2.38 9.09 -0.70
CA THR A 58 -2.46 9.03 0.77
C THR A 58 -3.25 7.81 1.22
N THR A 59 -4.40 7.53 0.63
CA THR A 59 -5.20 6.33 0.92
C THR A 59 -4.43 5.04 0.66
N ALA A 60 -3.74 4.94 -0.49
CA ALA A 60 -2.94 3.77 -0.82
C ALA A 60 -1.78 3.56 0.17
N LEU A 61 -1.09 4.63 0.56
CA LEU A 61 -0.01 4.56 1.55
C LEU A 61 -0.53 4.11 2.92
N VAL A 62 -1.68 4.64 3.37
CA VAL A 62 -2.30 4.24 4.64
C VAL A 62 -2.67 2.75 4.60
N ALA A 63 -3.34 2.30 3.54
CA ALA A 63 -3.74 0.90 3.40
C ALA A 63 -2.53 -0.05 3.41
N TYR A 64 -1.45 0.30 2.70
CA TYR A 64 -0.21 -0.46 2.73
C TYR A 64 0.44 -0.50 4.12
N THR A 65 0.48 0.63 4.84
CA THR A 65 1.02 0.63 6.21
C THR A 65 0.18 -0.17 7.19
N THR A 66 -1.15 -0.09 7.10
CA THR A 66 -2.06 -0.87 7.95
C THR A 66 -1.92 -2.37 7.67
N ALA A 67 -1.75 -2.76 6.40
CA ALA A 67 -1.46 -4.15 6.05
C ALA A 67 -0.13 -4.61 6.66
N LEU A 68 0.96 -3.83 6.52
CA LEU A 68 2.25 -4.16 7.12
C LEU A 68 2.16 -4.32 8.65
N GLU A 69 1.47 -3.41 9.33
CA GLU A 69 1.24 -3.51 10.78
C GLU A 69 0.44 -4.77 11.14
N GLY A 70 -0.61 -5.10 10.37
CA GLY A 70 -1.40 -6.32 10.54
C GLY A 70 -0.59 -7.61 10.36
N TYR A 71 0.44 -7.58 9.51
CA TYR A 71 1.37 -8.69 9.33
C TYR A 71 2.57 -8.66 10.29
N GLY A 72 2.65 -7.67 11.19
CA GLY A 72 3.79 -7.51 12.12
C GLY A 72 5.10 -7.10 11.43
N LEU A 73 5.03 -6.56 10.22
CA LEU A 73 6.18 -6.15 9.42
C LEU A 73 6.57 -4.69 9.70
N PRO A 74 7.87 -4.36 9.70
CA PRO A 74 8.30 -2.98 9.86
C PRO A 74 7.89 -2.13 8.65
N VAL A 75 7.31 -0.97 8.92
CA VAL A 75 6.99 0.02 7.87
C VAL A 75 8.29 0.62 7.31
N PRO A 76 8.54 0.57 5.99
CA PRO A 76 9.72 1.18 5.40
C PRO A 76 9.80 2.70 5.68
N PRO A 77 10.98 3.24 6.05
CA PRO A 77 11.13 4.66 6.39
C PRO A 77 10.62 5.60 5.31
N VAL A 78 10.86 5.27 4.03
CA VAL A 78 10.39 6.04 2.87
C VAL A 78 8.87 6.20 2.86
N ILE A 79 8.12 5.15 3.19
CA ILE A 79 6.65 5.19 3.23
C ILE A 79 6.17 6.02 4.43
N ARG A 80 6.81 5.84 5.58
CA ARG A 80 6.50 6.59 6.81
C ARG A 80 6.76 8.08 6.62
N ASP A 81 7.87 8.45 6.00
CA ASP A 81 8.27 9.83 5.79
C ASP A 81 7.37 10.50 4.74
N GLU A 82 6.97 9.78 3.69
CA GLU A 82 6.00 10.27 2.70
C GLU A 82 4.61 10.53 3.33
N LEU A 83 4.13 9.64 4.21
CA LEU A 83 2.91 9.88 4.98
C LEU A 83 3.04 11.09 5.91
N ARG A 84 4.19 11.27 6.57
CA ARG A 84 4.47 12.45 7.41
C ARG A 84 4.44 13.75 6.60
N LEU A 85 5.11 13.77 5.46
CA LEU A 85 5.11 14.93 4.56
C LEU A 85 3.70 15.28 4.09
N ARG A 86 2.90 14.27 3.75
CA ARG A 86 1.51 14.45 3.30
C ARG A 86 0.57 14.92 4.42
N ARG A 87 0.78 14.49 5.66
CA ARG A 87 0.03 14.99 6.84
C ARG A 87 0.45 16.40 7.26
N ALA A 88 1.69 16.79 6.99
CA ALA A 88 2.20 18.13 7.30
C ALA A 88 1.77 19.19 6.28
N LEU A 89 1.20 18.79 5.14
CA LEU A 89 0.67 19.68 4.12
C LEU A 89 -0.80 20.04 4.45
N PRO A 90 -1.17 21.34 4.54
CA PRO A 90 -2.53 21.79 4.82
C PRO A 90 -3.52 21.68 3.63
#